data_AF-A0A2T4JZQ0-F1
#
_entry.id   AF-A0A2T4JZQ0-F1
#
_cell.length_a   1.000
_cell.length_b   1.000
_cell.length_c   1.000
_cell.angle_alpha   90.00
_cell.angle_beta   90.00
_cell.angle_gamma   90.00
#
_symmetry.space_group_name_H-M   'P 1'
#
loop_
_entity.id
_entity.type
_entity.pdbx_description
1 polymer ?
#
loop_
_entity_poly.entity_id
_entity_poly.type
_entity_poly.pdbx_seq_one_letter_code
_entity_poly.pdbx_strand_id
1 'polypeptide(L)'
;MTPLPPSSRLRPAALTLPLLLALAACGGGGGSEPVREPTLESYTNDHDKLNRVRLNKAANRADDRILAQFDDGNPASPAGYKELIAGQEKILTAQNLTKRLFVEVIGEVDTANGPERVTRILRITADTEPFQDIAQAKGEYFFRGENYVWVSLDGGEVLSGSKEADGLAFMRIDFDTKTMDIRLETELSPVSEVETKLTASGIPFDVNSGAFRGDVILQVRDPKVDTNLEAAGELLGNVGGNPAYVNYAHGLVASGLYTVSGRDKATGRTVEADGVFFGVHEHLLGTSGNPD
;
A
#
# COMPACT_ATOMS: atom_id res chain seq x y z
N MET A 1 -22.89 -46.57 -10.48
CA MET A 1 -22.56 -45.18 -10.83
C MET A 1 -23.35 -44.28 -9.89
N THR A 2 -22.69 -43.74 -8.89
CA THR A 2 -23.23 -42.80 -7.91
C THR A 2 -22.52 -41.47 -8.13
N PRO A 3 -23.22 -40.33 -8.23
CA PRO A 3 -22.56 -39.04 -8.39
C PRO A 3 -21.95 -38.62 -7.04
N LEU A 4 -20.68 -38.22 -7.09
CA LEU A 4 -19.99 -37.57 -5.98
C LEU A 4 -20.59 -36.16 -5.75
N PRO A 5 -20.70 -35.70 -4.50
CA PRO A 5 -21.22 -34.37 -4.19
C PRO A 5 -20.23 -33.28 -4.68
N PRO A 6 -20.73 -32.06 -4.99
CA PRO A 6 -19.88 -30.96 -5.39
C PRO A 6 -18.95 -30.57 -4.24
N SER A 7 -17.65 -30.51 -4.56
CA SER A 7 -16.60 -29.94 -3.73
C SER A 7 -17.02 -28.55 -3.23
N SER A 8 -17.23 -28.44 -1.92
CA SER A 8 -17.36 -27.19 -1.19
C SER A 8 -16.11 -26.36 -1.41
N ARG A 9 -16.19 -25.41 -2.35
CA ARG A 9 -15.21 -24.33 -2.49
C ARG A 9 -15.31 -23.48 -1.23
N LEU A 10 -14.39 -23.68 -0.29
CA LEU A 10 -14.09 -22.71 0.75
C LEU A 10 -13.56 -21.46 0.04
N ARG A 11 -14.43 -20.47 -0.13
CA ARG A 11 -14.05 -19.11 -0.50
C ARG A 11 -13.44 -18.47 0.76
N PRO A 12 -12.17 -18.03 0.75
CA PRO A 12 -11.74 -17.07 1.74
C PRO A 12 -12.37 -15.73 1.37
N ALA A 13 -13.49 -15.40 2.02
CA ALA A 13 -13.89 -14.03 2.22
C ALA A 13 -13.11 -13.53 3.45
N ALA A 14 -12.18 -12.61 3.24
CA ALA A 14 -11.53 -11.89 4.32
C ALA A 14 -11.43 -10.43 3.91
N LEU A 15 -12.45 -9.69 4.32
CA LEU A 15 -12.54 -8.24 4.42
C LEU A 15 -11.21 -7.68 4.96
N THR A 16 -10.45 -6.93 4.16
CA THR A 16 -9.35 -6.07 4.61
C THR A 16 -9.77 -4.63 4.43
N LEU A 17 -10.70 -4.19 5.29
CA LEU A 17 -10.99 -2.76 5.43
C LEU A 17 -9.87 -2.14 6.28
N PRO A 18 -9.06 -1.20 5.75
CA PRO A 18 -8.17 -0.42 6.59
C PRO A 18 -9.04 0.43 7.52
N LEU A 19 -9.13 0.04 8.78
CA LEU A 19 -9.92 0.73 9.78
C LEU A 19 -9.16 2.00 10.21
N LEU A 20 -9.69 3.17 9.84
CA LEU A 20 -9.09 4.45 10.21
C LEU A 20 -9.43 4.80 11.67
N LEU A 21 -8.46 5.37 12.38
CA LEU A 21 -8.59 5.78 13.77
C LEU A 21 -8.96 7.27 13.87
N ALA A 22 -10.13 7.54 14.45
CA ALA A 22 -10.58 8.90 14.79
C ALA A 22 -9.94 9.39 16.10
N LEU A 23 -9.13 10.45 16.03
CA LEU A 23 -8.74 11.25 17.20
C LEU A 23 -9.49 12.58 17.15
N ALA A 24 -10.48 12.74 18.02
CA ALA A 24 -11.14 14.02 18.25
C ALA A 24 -10.15 14.98 18.95
N ALA A 25 -9.51 15.85 18.17
CA ALA A 25 -8.66 16.90 18.71
C ALA A 25 -9.51 18.07 19.24
N CYS A 26 -9.59 18.20 20.56
CA CYS A 26 -10.04 19.42 21.22
C CYS A 26 -8.93 20.48 21.12
N GLY A 27 -9.25 21.65 20.58
CA GLY A 27 -8.28 22.64 20.11
C GLY A 27 -7.53 23.44 21.18
N GLY A 28 -6.56 24.22 20.71
CA GLY A 28 -6.03 25.38 21.42
C GLY A 28 -4.58 25.75 21.08
N GLY A 29 -4.37 26.97 20.57
CA GLY A 29 -3.10 27.70 20.68
C GLY A 29 -2.44 28.08 19.34
N GLY A 30 -2.78 29.28 18.85
CA GLY A 30 -2.29 29.84 17.59
C GLY A 30 -0.83 30.27 17.62
N GLY A 31 -0.08 29.76 16.67
CA GLY A 31 1.20 30.25 16.18
C GLY A 31 1.42 29.56 14.83
N SER A 32 1.60 30.32 13.75
CA SER A 32 1.82 29.73 12.42
C SER A 32 3.21 29.09 12.39
N GLU A 33 3.27 27.81 12.75
CA GLU A 33 4.47 27.00 12.53
C GLU A 33 4.73 26.91 11.02
N PRO A 34 6.00 26.90 10.58
CA PRO A 34 6.32 26.69 9.18
C PRO A 34 5.76 25.35 8.71
N VAL A 35 5.07 25.36 7.57
CA VAL A 35 4.58 24.16 6.92
C VAL A 35 5.78 23.27 6.56
N ARG A 36 5.73 22.02 6.99
CA ARG A 36 6.75 21.03 6.63
C ARG A 36 6.35 20.31 5.35
N GLU A 37 7.32 20.15 4.47
CA GLU A 37 7.14 19.37 3.24
C GLU A 37 7.01 17.88 3.56
N PRO A 38 6.18 17.14 2.82
CA PRO A 38 6.13 15.69 2.89
C PRO A 38 7.51 15.07 2.69
N THR A 39 7.78 13.98 3.42
CA THR A 39 9.02 13.22 3.31
C THR A 39 8.72 11.78 2.96
N LEU A 40 9.35 11.30 1.89
CA LEU A 40 9.31 9.90 1.47
C LEU A 40 10.67 9.28 1.74
N GLU A 41 10.70 8.28 2.63
CA GLU A 41 11.91 7.69 3.19
C GLU A 41 11.94 6.18 2.97
N SER A 42 13.14 5.62 2.85
CA SER A 42 13.36 4.17 2.90
C SER A 42 14.54 3.83 3.81
N TYR A 43 14.35 2.86 4.72
CA TYR A 43 15.35 2.40 5.67
C TYR A 43 14.96 1.04 6.26
N THR A 44 15.92 0.29 6.79
CA THR A 44 15.63 -0.88 7.64
C THR A 44 15.29 -0.40 9.04
N ASN A 45 14.10 -0.75 9.56
CA ASN A 45 13.70 -0.29 10.88
C ASN A 45 14.42 -1.07 12.00
N ASP A 46 14.52 -0.47 13.19
CA ASP A 46 15.26 -1.09 14.29
C ASP A 46 14.46 -2.11 15.10
N HIS A 47 13.14 -2.02 15.06
CA HIS A 47 12.21 -2.79 15.89
C HIS A 47 12.09 -4.24 15.43
N ASP A 48 11.74 -4.46 14.17
CA ASP A 48 11.49 -5.79 13.59
C ASP A 48 12.42 -6.12 12.41
N LYS A 49 13.34 -5.19 12.08
CA LYS A 49 14.34 -5.35 11.02
C LYS A 49 13.73 -5.50 9.61
N LEU A 50 12.49 -5.07 9.42
CA LEU A 50 11.87 -4.99 8.10
C LEU A 50 12.39 -3.77 7.32
N ASN A 51 12.40 -3.90 6.00
CA ASN A 51 12.67 -2.82 5.06
C ASN A 51 11.43 -1.94 4.96
N ARG A 52 11.53 -0.74 5.51
CA ARG A 52 10.45 0.24 5.59
C ARG A 52 10.51 1.22 4.43
N VAL A 53 9.35 1.53 3.88
CA VAL A 53 9.07 2.77 3.15
C VAL A 53 8.04 3.56 3.93
N ARG A 54 8.32 4.85 4.13
CA ARG A 54 7.45 5.74 4.92
C ARG A 54 7.22 7.05 4.20
N LEU A 55 5.96 7.39 4.03
CA LEU A 55 5.51 8.73 3.68
C LEU A 55 5.04 9.43 4.96
N ASN A 56 5.71 10.51 5.35
CA ASN A 56 5.30 11.35 6.46
C ASN A 56 4.80 12.70 5.93
N LYS A 57 3.54 13.02 6.24
CA LYS A 57 2.83 14.24 5.85
C LYS A 57 2.44 15.11 7.06
N ALA A 58 3.05 14.88 8.22
CA ALA A 58 2.87 15.75 9.38
C ALA A 58 3.28 17.19 9.04
N ALA A 59 2.31 18.09 9.03
CA ALA A 59 2.50 19.46 8.60
C ALA A 59 3.03 20.36 9.73
N ASN A 60 2.85 19.95 10.99
CA ASN A 60 3.14 20.75 12.18
C ASN A 60 3.47 19.85 13.41
N ARG A 61 3.85 20.47 14.53
CA ARG A 61 4.17 19.72 15.77
C ARG A 61 2.97 19.04 16.42
N ALA A 62 1.74 19.47 16.16
CA ALA A 62 0.56 18.79 16.68
C ALA A 62 0.38 17.44 15.98
N ASP A 63 0.57 17.40 14.65
CA ASP A 63 0.61 16.15 13.88
C ASP A 63 1.72 15.23 14.40
N ASP A 64 2.93 15.76 14.65
CA ASP A 64 4.03 14.96 15.21
C ASP A 64 3.66 14.33 16.57
N ARG A 65 2.96 15.07 17.44
CA ARG A 65 2.51 14.55 18.75
C ARG A 65 1.43 13.50 18.62
N ILE A 66 0.62 13.57 17.57
CA ILE A 66 -0.35 12.52 17.23
C ILE A 66 0.40 11.29 16.76
N LEU A 67 1.30 11.43 15.79
CA LEU A 67 2.11 10.32 15.27
C LEU A 67 2.98 9.65 16.34
N ALA A 68 3.54 10.43 17.27
CA ALA A 68 4.33 9.91 18.38
C ALA A 68 3.54 8.98 19.32
N GLN A 69 2.21 9.10 19.38
CA GLN A 69 1.37 8.16 20.15
C GLN A 69 1.33 6.77 19.51
N PHE A 70 1.55 6.68 18.20
CA PHE A 70 1.63 5.41 17.48
C PHE A 70 3.05 4.82 17.49
N ASP A 71 4.07 5.68 17.65
CA ASP A 71 5.48 5.28 17.71
C ASP A 71 5.94 4.92 19.14
N ASP A 72 5.16 5.24 20.17
CA ASP A 72 5.48 4.86 21.55
C ASP A 72 5.59 3.34 21.65
N GLY A 73 6.75 2.85 22.06
CA GLY A 73 7.02 1.42 22.25
C GLY A 73 6.15 0.77 23.34
N ASN A 74 5.28 1.55 24.00
CA ASN A 74 4.21 1.04 24.82
C ASN A 74 2.98 0.66 23.97
N PRO A 75 2.73 -0.64 23.74
CA PRO A 75 1.58 -1.11 22.96
C PRO A 75 0.22 -0.87 23.64
N ALA A 76 0.17 -0.19 24.79
CA ALA A 76 -1.06 0.13 25.52
C ALA A 76 -1.69 1.48 25.14
N SER A 77 -1.04 2.31 24.32
CA SER A 77 -1.58 3.61 23.92
C SER A 77 -1.26 3.92 22.45
N PRO A 78 -2.25 4.26 21.61
CA PRO A 78 -3.70 4.19 21.87
C PRO A 78 -4.25 2.75 21.82
N ALA A 79 -5.20 2.42 22.68
CA ALA A 79 -5.76 1.06 22.81
C ALA A 79 -6.33 0.50 21.49
N GLY A 80 -6.95 1.34 20.65
CA GLY A 80 -7.48 0.92 19.35
C GLY A 80 -6.41 0.48 18.37
N TYR A 81 -5.24 1.13 18.37
CA TYR A 81 -4.12 0.77 17.49
C TYR A 81 -3.61 -0.65 17.78
N LYS A 82 -3.58 -1.05 19.05
CA LYS A 82 -3.23 -2.42 19.46
C LYS A 82 -4.19 -3.46 18.88
N GLU A 83 -5.49 -3.20 18.93
CA GLU A 83 -6.51 -4.12 18.41
C GLU A 83 -6.39 -4.28 16.89
N LEU A 84 -5.99 -3.22 16.19
CA LEU A 84 -5.75 -3.24 14.75
C LEU A 84 -4.52 -4.05 14.36
N ILE A 85 -3.39 -3.85 15.05
CA ILE A 85 -2.19 -4.68 14.84
C ILE A 85 -2.54 -6.15 15.07
N ALA A 86 -3.22 -6.47 16.17
CA ALA A 86 -3.61 -7.85 16.47
C ALA A 86 -4.56 -8.44 15.41
N GLY A 87 -5.46 -7.63 14.86
CA GLY A 87 -6.34 -8.02 13.75
C GLY A 87 -5.57 -8.31 12.46
N GLN A 88 -4.67 -7.41 12.08
CA GLN A 88 -3.82 -7.55 10.89
C GLN A 88 -2.88 -8.76 11.02
N GLU A 89 -2.21 -8.92 12.17
CA GLU A 89 -1.36 -10.08 12.44
C GLU A 89 -2.13 -11.39 12.32
N LYS A 90 -3.39 -11.44 12.77
CA LYS A 90 -4.23 -12.63 12.64
C LYS A 90 -4.54 -12.97 11.18
N ILE A 91 -4.83 -11.96 10.35
CA ILE A 91 -5.07 -12.14 8.90
C ILE A 91 -3.79 -12.60 8.20
N LEU A 92 -2.68 -11.91 8.45
CA LEU A 92 -1.38 -12.28 7.88
C LEU A 92 -0.94 -13.68 8.34
N THR A 93 -1.26 -14.08 9.58
CA THR A 93 -1.03 -15.44 10.07
C THR A 93 -1.86 -16.48 9.35
N ALA A 94 -3.13 -16.19 9.05
CA ALA A 94 -3.95 -17.08 8.24
C ALA A 94 -3.39 -17.26 6.81
N GLN A 95 -2.59 -16.30 6.33
CA GLN A 95 -1.96 -16.32 5.01
C GLN A 95 -0.48 -16.75 5.01
N ASN A 96 0.09 -17.14 6.17
CA ASN A 96 1.53 -17.39 6.34
C ASN A 96 2.43 -16.18 5.94
N LEU A 97 1.89 -14.97 6.12
CA LEU A 97 2.56 -13.69 5.86
C LEU A 97 2.92 -12.94 7.16
N THR A 98 2.69 -13.53 8.34
CA THR A 98 3.00 -12.87 9.62
C THR A 98 4.46 -12.45 9.65
N LYS A 99 4.72 -11.18 9.97
CA LYS A 99 6.06 -10.59 10.05
C LYS A 99 6.82 -10.52 8.72
N ARG A 100 6.12 -10.69 7.59
CA ARG A 100 6.70 -10.58 6.23
C ARG A 100 6.29 -9.29 5.55
N LEU A 101 5.11 -8.79 5.88
CA LEU A 101 4.53 -7.56 5.38
C LEU A 101 3.82 -6.82 6.51
N PHE A 102 3.92 -5.50 6.54
CA PHE A 102 3.10 -4.65 7.40
C PHE A 102 2.76 -3.35 6.65
N VAL A 103 1.48 -2.99 6.61
CA VAL A 103 1.00 -1.74 6.01
C VAL A 103 0.19 -0.99 7.05
N GLU A 104 0.51 0.29 7.23
CA GLU A 104 -0.17 1.20 8.15
C GLU A 104 -0.53 2.49 7.42
N VAL A 105 -1.74 2.97 7.67
CA VAL A 105 -2.22 4.27 7.23
C VAL A 105 -2.76 5.01 8.44
N ILE A 106 -2.20 6.17 8.73
CA ILE A 106 -2.70 7.08 9.75
C ILE A 106 -3.23 8.32 9.05
N GLY A 107 -4.53 8.58 9.23
CA GLY A 107 -5.20 9.72 8.65
C GLY A 107 -6.17 10.37 9.65
N GLU A 108 -6.50 11.62 9.40
CA GLU A 108 -7.62 12.29 10.03
C GLU A 108 -8.92 11.82 9.37
N VAL A 109 -9.94 11.62 10.19
CA VAL A 109 -11.27 11.25 9.74
C VAL A 109 -12.32 12.22 10.24
N ASP A 110 -13.31 12.49 9.40
CA ASP A 110 -14.54 13.17 9.79
C ASP A 110 -15.64 12.13 10.08
N THR A 111 -16.28 12.28 11.24
CA THR A 111 -17.40 11.46 11.71
C THR A 111 -18.70 12.26 11.83
N ALA A 112 -18.68 13.57 11.54
CA ALA A 112 -19.77 14.47 11.87
C ALA A 112 -21.04 14.24 11.03
N ASN A 113 -20.91 13.65 9.83
CA ASN A 113 -22.00 13.61 8.83
C ASN A 113 -22.28 12.23 8.20
N GLY A 114 -21.87 11.11 8.82
CA GLY A 114 -22.13 9.77 8.29
C GLY A 114 -21.02 8.75 8.57
N PRO A 115 -20.76 7.79 7.65
CA PRO A 115 -19.64 6.87 7.81
C PRO A 115 -18.31 7.64 7.85
N GLU A 116 -17.33 7.07 8.54
CA GLU A 116 -15.98 7.63 8.67
C GLU A 116 -15.39 7.95 7.29
N ARG A 117 -15.00 9.20 7.09
CA ARG A 117 -14.37 9.66 5.84
C ARG A 117 -12.98 10.19 6.12
N VAL A 118 -12.00 9.72 5.37
CA VAL A 118 -10.64 10.26 5.42
C VAL A 118 -10.65 11.68 4.91
N THR A 119 -10.20 12.63 5.72
CA THR A 119 -10.07 14.04 5.31
C THR A 119 -8.63 14.41 5.00
N ARG A 120 -7.67 13.72 5.62
CA ARG A 120 -6.24 13.98 5.42
C ARG A 120 -5.40 12.76 5.80
N ILE A 121 -4.37 12.46 5.01
CA ILE A 121 -3.36 11.46 5.37
C ILE A 121 -2.22 12.13 6.14
N LEU A 122 -1.83 11.53 7.28
CA LEU A 122 -0.72 11.97 8.12
C LEU A 122 0.53 11.12 7.88
N ARG A 123 0.37 9.80 7.75
CA ARG A 123 1.46 8.86 7.53
C ARG A 123 0.97 7.63 6.77
N ILE A 124 1.81 7.16 5.86
CA ILE A 124 1.69 5.81 5.29
C ILE A 124 3.00 5.08 5.50
N THR A 125 2.93 3.84 5.95
CA THR A 125 4.08 2.96 6.16
C THR A 125 3.83 1.65 5.42
N ALA A 126 4.84 1.17 4.71
CA ALA A 126 4.87 -0.15 4.09
C ALA A 126 6.20 -0.84 4.42
N ASP A 127 6.12 -1.95 5.13
CA ASP A 127 7.25 -2.76 5.55
C ASP A 127 7.26 -4.09 4.81
N THR A 128 8.44 -4.47 4.32
CA THR A 128 8.69 -5.76 3.67
C THR A 128 9.82 -6.48 4.40
N GLU A 129 9.72 -7.79 4.59
CA GLU A 129 10.86 -8.58 5.04
C GLU A 129 12.08 -8.41 4.12
N PRO A 130 13.31 -8.42 4.66
CA PRO A 130 14.50 -8.38 3.83
C PRO A 130 14.66 -9.69 3.04
N PHE A 131 15.46 -9.65 1.97
CA PHE A 131 15.82 -10.87 1.24
C PHE A 131 16.58 -11.87 2.12
N GLN A 132 16.27 -13.13 1.90
CA GLN A 132 17.04 -14.29 2.36
C GLN A 132 17.57 -15.00 1.11
N ASP A 133 18.76 -15.61 1.18
CA ASP A 133 19.32 -16.46 0.10
C ASP A 133 19.33 -15.82 -1.30
N ILE A 134 19.64 -14.52 -1.38
CA ILE A 134 19.59 -13.70 -2.59
C ILE A 134 20.36 -14.27 -3.79
N ALA A 135 21.42 -15.03 -3.51
CA ALA A 135 22.23 -15.71 -4.53
C ALA A 135 21.45 -16.77 -5.33
N GLN A 136 20.28 -17.18 -4.85
CA GLN A 136 19.39 -18.12 -5.55
C GLN A 136 18.35 -17.41 -6.45
N ALA A 137 18.20 -16.09 -6.33
CA ALA A 137 17.26 -15.33 -7.15
C ALA A 137 17.80 -15.17 -8.58
N LYS A 138 16.99 -15.56 -9.57
CA LYS A 138 17.31 -15.45 -11.01
C LYS A 138 16.03 -15.37 -11.83
N GLY A 139 16.11 -14.80 -13.02
CA GLY A 139 14.96 -14.70 -13.91
C GLY A 139 13.85 -13.78 -13.39
N GLU A 140 12.61 -14.11 -13.76
CA GLU A 140 11.44 -13.27 -13.52
C GLU A 140 10.54 -13.77 -12.39
N TYR A 141 10.03 -12.84 -11.59
CA TYR A 141 9.05 -13.11 -10.54
C TYR A 141 7.84 -12.20 -10.69
N PHE A 142 6.65 -12.79 -10.58
CA PHE A 142 5.37 -12.11 -10.76
C PHE A 142 4.61 -11.97 -9.45
N PHE A 143 4.05 -10.80 -9.19
CA PHE A 143 3.33 -10.48 -7.96
C PHE A 143 1.90 -10.03 -8.25
N ARG A 144 1.02 -10.34 -7.28
CA ARG A 144 -0.38 -9.92 -7.21
C ARG A 144 -0.72 -9.58 -5.77
N GLY A 145 -1.77 -8.79 -5.58
CA GLY A 145 -2.14 -8.30 -4.26
C GLY A 145 -3.06 -7.08 -4.33
N GLU A 146 -2.90 -6.17 -3.38
CA GLU A 146 -3.86 -5.13 -3.07
C GLU A 146 -3.24 -3.75 -3.30
N ASN A 147 -4.11 -2.78 -3.58
CA ASN A 147 -3.74 -1.37 -3.76
C ASN A 147 -4.81 -0.48 -3.11
N TYR A 148 -4.35 0.53 -2.40
CA TYR A 148 -5.15 1.55 -1.74
C TYR A 148 -4.62 2.93 -2.11
N VAL A 149 -5.52 3.87 -2.35
CA VAL A 149 -5.18 5.23 -2.79
C VAL A 149 -6.10 6.26 -2.13
N TRP A 150 -5.57 7.44 -1.87
CA TRP A 150 -6.32 8.61 -1.43
C TRP A 150 -6.06 9.75 -2.40
N VAL A 151 -7.10 10.21 -3.08
CA VAL A 151 -7.00 11.17 -4.19
C VAL A 151 -7.75 12.45 -3.84
N SER A 152 -7.12 13.61 -4.04
CA SER A 152 -7.80 14.91 -4.06
C SER A 152 -7.72 15.50 -5.46
N LEU A 153 -8.85 16.01 -5.95
CA LEU A 153 -8.96 16.70 -7.23
C LEU A 153 -9.23 18.17 -6.97
N ASP A 154 -8.41 19.05 -7.56
CA ASP A 154 -8.52 20.51 -7.44
C ASP A 154 -8.54 21.03 -5.98
N GLY A 155 -7.88 20.31 -5.07
CA GLY A 155 -7.89 20.62 -3.62
C GLY A 155 -9.25 20.34 -2.94
N GLY A 156 -10.11 19.56 -3.59
CA GLY A 156 -11.40 19.13 -3.06
C GLY A 156 -11.29 18.03 -2.02
N GLU A 157 -12.43 17.39 -1.74
CA GLU A 157 -12.52 16.25 -0.81
C GLU A 157 -11.54 15.12 -1.20
N VAL A 158 -11.01 14.43 -0.17
CA VAL A 158 -10.22 13.23 -0.37
C VAL A 158 -11.16 12.07 -0.67
N LEU A 159 -10.94 11.42 -1.81
CA LEU A 159 -11.63 10.22 -2.26
C LEU A 159 -10.76 9.01 -1.96
N SER A 160 -11.30 8.03 -1.26
CA SER A 160 -10.62 6.77 -0.99
C SER A 160 -10.85 5.77 -2.12
N GLY A 161 -9.81 5.07 -2.56
CA GLY A 161 -9.89 4.03 -3.57
C GLY A 161 -9.23 2.74 -3.10
N SER A 162 -9.83 1.61 -3.43
CA SER A 162 -9.30 0.29 -3.11
C SER A 162 -9.68 -0.73 -4.19
N LYS A 163 -8.89 -1.80 -4.26
CA LYS A 163 -9.26 -3.03 -4.96
C LYS A 163 -8.61 -4.21 -4.26
N GLU A 164 -9.45 -4.99 -3.58
CA GLU A 164 -9.03 -6.19 -2.86
C GLU A 164 -8.70 -7.30 -3.88
N ALA A 165 -7.68 -8.12 -3.59
CA ALA A 165 -7.15 -9.23 -4.41
C ALA A 165 -6.49 -8.91 -5.76
N ASP A 166 -6.92 -7.88 -6.49
CA ASP A 166 -6.41 -7.53 -7.84
C ASP A 166 -6.01 -6.04 -7.98
N GLY A 167 -5.77 -5.37 -6.86
CA GLY A 167 -5.30 -3.98 -6.84
C GLY A 167 -3.85 -3.83 -7.28
N LEU A 168 -2.96 -4.73 -6.84
CA LEU A 168 -1.69 -4.98 -7.51
C LEU A 168 -1.98 -5.89 -8.70
N ALA A 169 -2.49 -5.29 -9.77
CA ALA A 169 -2.97 -5.99 -10.96
C ALA A 169 -1.83 -6.68 -11.73
N PHE A 170 -0.61 -6.15 -11.64
CA PHE A 170 0.59 -6.79 -12.15
C PHE A 170 1.84 -6.18 -11.53
N MET A 171 2.80 -7.01 -11.16
CA MET A 171 4.18 -6.57 -10.96
C MET A 171 5.13 -7.68 -11.39
N ARG A 172 6.13 -7.31 -12.18
CA ARG A 172 7.19 -8.20 -12.66
C ARG A 172 8.51 -7.65 -12.17
N ILE A 173 9.29 -8.49 -11.50
CA ILE A 173 10.70 -8.24 -11.20
C ILE A 173 11.53 -9.13 -12.10
N ASP A 174 12.52 -8.55 -12.75
CA ASP A 174 13.52 -9.28 -13.52
C ASP A 174 14.88 -9.09 -12.85
N PHE A 175 15.39 -10.16 -12.24
CA PHE A 175 16.71 -10.15 -11.57
C PHE A 175 17.88 -10.12 -12.56
N ASP A 176 17.66 -10.57 -13.80
CA ASP A 176 18.70 -10.64 -14.82
C ASP A 176 18.93 -9.26 -15.45
N THR A 177 17.84 -8.54 -15.74
CA THR A 177 17.91 -7.16 -16.26
C THR A 177 17.93 -6.09 -15.16
N LYS A 178 17.62 -6.46 -13.91
CA LYS A 178 17.54 -5.57 -12.75
C LYS A 178 16.49 -4.48 -12.94
N THR A 179 15.33 -4.88 -13.45
CA THR A 179 14.21 -3.98 -13.73
C THR A 179 12.91 -4.47 -13.13
N MET A 180 11.97 -3.54 -12.98
CA MET A 180 10.63 -3.78 -12.48
C MET A 180 9.59 -3.09 -13.36
N ASP A 181 8.49 -3.81 -13.61
CA ASP A 181 7.26 -3.23 -14.16
C ASP A 181 6.13 -3.41 -13.16
N ILE A 182 5.23 -2.44 -13.08
CA ILE A 182 4.10 -2.48 -12.16
C ILE A 182 2.86 -1.81 -12.76
N ARG A 183 1.71 -2.39 -12.42
CA ARG A 183 0.39 -1.85 -12.65
C ARG A 183 -0.44 -1.98 -11.38
N LEU A 184 -0.91 -0.85 -10.90
CA LEU A 184 -1.83 -0.76 -9.77
C LEU A 184 -3.18 -0.25 -10.25
N GLU A 185 -4.25 -0.78 -9.68
CA GLU A 185 -5.62 -0.42 -10.04
C GLU A 185 -6.45 -0.24 -8.77
N THR A 186 -7.44 0.65 -8.83
CA THR A 186 -8.59 0.64 -7.93
C THR A 186 -9.86 0.52 -8.77
N GLU A 187 -11.00 0.21 -8.14
CA GLU A 187 -12.28 0.09 -8.83
C GLU A 187 -13.36 0.93 -8.14
N LEU A 188 -14.46 1.23 -8.81
CA LEU A 188 -15.64 1.80 -8.15
C LEU A 188 -16.42 0.68 -7.44
N SER A 189 -16.59 0.81 -6.14
CA SER A 189 -17.34 -0.16 -5.32
C SER A 189 -17.96 0.54 -4.10
N PRO A 190 -18.82 -0.13 -3.30
CA PRO A 190 -19.36 0.47 -2.09
C PRO A 190 -18.31 0.90 -1.05
N VAL A 191 -17.06 0.42 -1.17
CA VAL A 191 -15.93 0.71 -0.28
C VAL A 191 -14.79 1.46 -0.99
N SER A 192 -15.00 1.89 -2.24
CA SER A 192 -14.01 2.57 -3.07
C SER A 192 -14.69 3.64 -3.93
N GLU A 193 -14.36 4.89 -3.66
CA GLU A 193 -14.96 6.10 -4.21
C GLU A 193 -14.29 6.57 -5.51
N VAL A 194 -13.12 6.02 -5.84
CA VAL A 194 -12.35 6.43 -7.02
C VAL A 194 -11.71 5.25 -7.74
N GLU A 195 -11.83 5.25 -9.07
CA GLU A 195 -11.14 4.32 -9.97
C GLU A 195 -9.84 4.96 -10.44
N THR A 196 -8.75 4.23 -10.28
CA THR A 196 -7.41 4.67 -10.64
C THR A 196 -6.66 3.58 -11.37
N LYS A 197 -5.70 3.99 -12.20
CA LYS A 197 -4.74 3.11 -12.85
C LYS A 197 -3.37 3.76 -12.83
N LEU A 198 -2.44 3.14 -12.13
CA LEU A 198 -1.03 3.51 -12.14
C LEU A 198 -0.25 2.52 -12.98
N THR A 199 0.65 3.01 -13.83
CA THR A 199 1.55 2.16 -14.60
C THR A 199 2.97 2.70 -14.54
N ALA A 200 3.92 1.78 -14.41
CA ALA A 200 5.34 2.07 -14.57
C ALA A 200 6.05 0.86 -15.18
N SER A 201 7.12 1.13 -15.93
CA SER A 201 7.88 0.09 -16.62
C SER A 201 9.36 0.42 -16.65
N GLY A 202 10.21 -0.60 -16.58
CA GLY A 202 11.66 -0.45 -16.57
C GLY A 202 12.19 0.31 -15.35
N ILE A 203 11.49 0.26 -14.22
CA ILE A 203 11.96 0.87 -12.96
C ILE A 203 13.25 0.16 -12.53
N PRO A 204 14.33 0.90 -12.21
CA PRO A 204 15.55 0.30 -11.65
C PRO A 204 15.26 -0.48 -10.38
N PHE A 205 15.75 -1.72 -10.33
CA PHE A 205 15.62 -2.62 -9.18
C PHE A 205 17.00 -3.00 -8.64
N ASP A 206 17.25 -2.71 -7.37
CA ASP A 206 18.48 -3.16 -6.71
C ASP A 206 18.27 -4.57 -6.18
N VAL A 207 18.80 -5.54 -6.92
CA VAL A 207 18.75 -6.96 -6.57
C VAL A 207 19.39 -7.30 -5.23
N ASN A 208 20.23 -6.43 -4.64
CA ASN A 208 20.87 -6.71 -3.35
C ASN A 208 20.04 -6.28 -2.15
N SER A 209 19.38 -5.13 -2.26
CA SER A 209 18.55 -4.57 -1.19
C SER A 209 17.07 -4.91 -1.35
N GLY A 210 16.66 -5.23 -2.58
CA GLY A 210 15.27 -5.36 -2.99
C GLY A 210 14.54 -4.03 -3.17
N ALA A 211 15.25 -2.92 -3.05
CA ALA A 211 14.67 -1.61 -3.23
C ALA A 211 14.43 -1.31 -4.72
N PHE A 212 13.34 -0.62 -5.01
CA PHE A 212 13.06 -0.03 -6.31
C PHE A 212 12.51 1.38 -6.13
N ARG A 213 12.85 2.27 -7.07
CA ARG A 213 12.36 3.64 -7.11
C ARG A 213 12.26 4.13 -8.55
N GLY A 214 11.16 4.78 -8.92
CA GLY A 214 11.02 5.33 -10.26
C GLY A 214 9.82 6.23 -10.44
N ASP A 215 9.79 6.90 -11.59
CA ASP A 215 8.68 7.74 -12.00
C ASP A 215 7.46 6.89 -12.37
N VAL A 216 6.27 7.42 -12.09
CA VAL A 216 5.00 6.77 -12.38
C VAL A 216 4.02 7.74 -13.00
N ILE A 217 3.06 7.18 -13.73
CA ILE A 217 1.90 7.91 -14.24
C ILE A 217 0.66 7.30 -13.61
N LEU A 218 -0.16 8.15 -12.99
CA LEU A 218 -1.46 7.79 -12.44
C LEU A 218 -2.56 8.41 -13.30
N GLN A 219 -3.49 7.56 -13.70
CA GLN A 219 -4.76 7.94 -14.28
C GLN A 219 -5.85 7.83 -13.21
N VAL A 220 -6.68 8.86 -13.11
CA VAL A 220 -7.79 8.95 -12.16
C VAL A 220 -9.06 9.24 -12.92
N ARG A 221 -10.10 8.43 -12.71
CA ARG A 221 -11.43 8.70 -13.24
C ARG A 221 -12.18 9.62 -12.30
N ASP A 222 -12.54 10.82 -12.76
CA ASP A 222 -13.36 11.72 -11.95
C ASP A 222 -14.79 11.16 -11.81
N PRO A 223 -15.27 10.88 -10.58
CA PRO A 223 -16.59 10.30 -10.35
C PRO A 223 -17.76 11.22 -10.70
N LYS A 224 -17.55 12.54 -10.81
CA LYS A 224 -18.58 13.57 -11.04
C LYS A 224 -18.79 13.88 -12.53
N VAL A 225 -17.75 13.74 -13.35
CA VAL A 225 -17.78 14.18 -14.77
C VAL A 225 -17.24 13.16 -15.76
N ASP A 226 -16.99 11.92 -15.32
CA ASP A 226 -16.55 10.79 -16.16
C ASP A 226 -15.37 11.14 -17.09
N THR A 227 -14.43 11.93 -16.57
CA THR A 227 -13.22 12.36 -17.28
C THR A 227 -12.01 11.73 -16.62
N ASN A 228 -11.10 11.18 -17.44
CA ASN A 228 -9.83 10.66 -16.94
C ASN A 228 -8.82 11.81 -16.85
N LEU A 229 -8.23 11.97 -15.68
CA LEU A 229 -7.16 12.90 -15.38
C LEU A 229 -5.85 12.14 -15.28
N GLU A 230 -4.77 12.72 -15.77
CA GLU A 230 -3.44 12.12 -15.69
C GLU A 230 -2.46 13.02 -14.94
N ALA A 231 -1.69 12.44 -14.02
CA ALA A 231 -0.62 13.13 -13.33
C ALA A 231 0.59 12.22 -13.10
N ALA A 232 1.77 12.84 -13.06
CA ALA A 232 3.03 12.17 -12.80
C ALA A 232 3.34 12.15 -11.31
N GLY A 233 4.12 11.15 -10.91
CA GLY A 233 4.55 10.99 -9.53
C GLY A 233 5.79 10.11 -9.42
N GLU A 234 6.03 9.65 -8.21
CA GLU A 234 7.12 8.76 -7.84
C GLU A 234 6.56 7.54 -7.09
N LEU A 235 7.20 6.39 -7.29
CA LEU A 235 6.96 5.16 -6.55
C LEU A 235 8.26 4.66 -5.92
N LEU A 236 8.15 4.18 -4.68
CA LEU A 236 9.24 3.65 -3.88
C LEU A 236 8.75 2.41 -3.13
N GLY A 237 9.52 1.32 -3.16
CA GLY A 237 9.12 0.09 -2.49
C GLY A 237 10.25 -0.92 -2.38
N ASN A 238 9.90 -2.06 -1.79
CA ASN A 238 10.82 -3.16 -1.54
C ASN A 238 10.20 -4.50 -1.95
N VAL A 239 11.03 -5.36 -2.53
CA VAL A 239 10.80 -6.80 -2.62
C VAL A 239 11.69 -7.51 -1.61
N GLY A 240 11.20 -8.58 -1.02
CA GLY A 240 12.03 -9.40 -0.17
C GLY A 240 11.45 -10.77 0.11
N GLY A 241 11.99 -11.43 1.13
CA GLY A 241 11.67 -12.81 1.47
C GLY A 241 12.62 -13.82 0.85
N ASN A 242 12.15 -15.05 0.70
CA ASN A 242 12.96 -16.16 0.21
C ASN A 242 12.64 -16.47 -1.27
N PRO A 243 13.59 -16.26 -2.21
CA PRO A 243 13.43 -16.59 -3.62
C PRO A 243 13.57 -18.09 -3.90
N ALA A 244 14.01 -18.91 -2.94
CA ALA A 244 14.09 -20.35 -3.10
C ALA A 244 12.69 -20.96 -3.30
N TYR A 245 12.59 -21.90 -4.23
CA TYR A 245 11.36 -22.64 -4.45
C TYR A 245 11.22 -23.75 -3.41
N VAL A 246 10.36 -23.54 -2.43
CA VAL A 246 10.14 -24.46 -1.31
C VAL A 246 8.65 -24.73 -1.17
N ASN A 247 8.27 -26.01 -1.01
CA ASN A 247 6.87 -26.42 -0.87
C ASN A 247 5.95 -25.89 -1.99
N TYR A 248 6.45 -25.89 -3.23
CA TYR A 248 5.74 -25.46 -4.44
C TYR A 248 5.46 -23.95 -4.55
N ALA A 249 6.16 -23.10 -3.78
CA ALA A 249 6.05 -21.67 -3.91
C ALA A 249 7.38 -20.96 -3.64
N HIS A 250 7.53 -19.75 -4.19
CA HIS A 250 8.54 -18.81 -3.73
C HIS A 250 7.98 -18.01 -2.57
N GLY A 251 8.76 -17.86 -1.51
CA GLY A 251 8.41 -17.05 -0.35
C GLY A 251 8.73 -15.58 -0.58
N LEU A 252 8.27 -14.99 -1.70
CA LEU A 252 8.54 -13.59 -2.01
C LEU A 252 7.32 -12.70 -1.74
N VAL A 253 7.60 -11.51 -1.23
CA VAL A 253 6.63 -10.44 -0.96
C VAL A 253 7.13 -9.11 -1.47
N ALA A 254 6.20 -8.22 -1.78
CA ALA A 254 6.49 -6.86 -2.20
C ALA A 254 5.55 -5.87 -1.49
N SER A 255 6.06 -4.69 -1.16
CA SER A 255 5.24 -3.56 -0.75
C SER A 255 5.90 -2.24 -1.12
N GLY A 256 5.11 -1.19 -1.19
CA GLY A 256 5.62 0.13 -1.51
C GLY A 256 4.55 1.21 -1.48
N LEU A 257 5.01 2.44 -1.65
CA LEU A 257 4.20 3.65 -1.67
C LEU A 257 4.38 4.36 -3.01
N TYR A 258 3.40 5.18 -3.37
CA TYR A 258 3.54 6.16 -4.46
C TYR A 258 2.88 7.47 -4.08
N THR A 259 3.44 8.55 -4.61
CA THR A 259 2.94 9.92 -4.45
C THR A 259 2.85 10.57 -5.81
N VAL A 260 1.71 11.17 -6.12
CA VAL A 260 1.43 11.85 -7.38
C VAL A 260 0.96 13.25 -7.06
N SER A 261 1.53 14.24 -7.72
CA SER A 261 1.08 15.63 -7.63
C SER A 261 1.35 16.31 -8.95
N GLY A 262 0.30 16.82 -9.58
CA GLY A 262 0.44 17.46 -10.87
C GLY A 262 -0.86 18.01 -11.42
N ARG A 263 -0.74 18.61 -12.61
CA ARG A 263 -1.88 19.14 -13.35
C ARG A 263 -2.08 18.31 -14.62
N ASP A 264 -3.29 17.83 -14.82
CA ASP A 264 -3.70 17.17 -16.05
C ASP A 264 -3.56 18.14 -17.23
N LYS A 265 -2.86 17.72 -18.28
CA LYS A 265 -2.54 18.60 -19.41
C LYS A 265 -3.76 18.96 -20.25
N ALA A 266 -4.77 18.09 -20.30
CA ALA A 266 -5.94 18.27 -21.16
C ALA A 266 -6.99 19.18 -20.53
N THR A 267 -7.24 19.01 -19.23
CA THR A 267 -8.29 19.70 -18.49
C THR A 267 -7.77 20.86 -17.64
N GLY A 268 -6.47 20.89 -17.34
CA GLY A 268 -5.87 21.87 -16.45
C GLY A 268 -6.20 21.67 -14.97
N ARG A 269 -6.80 20.54 -14.61
CA ARG A 269 -7.20 20.20 -13.25
C ARG A 269 -6.06 19.59 -12.45
N THR A 270 -6.05 19.83 -11.15
CA THR A 270 -4.98 19.36 -10.26
C THR A 270 -5.35 17.98 -9.71
N VAL A 271 -4.38 17.07 -9.70
CA VAL A 271 -4.47 15.73 -9.12
C VAL A 271 -3.40 15.61 -8.06
N GLU A 272 -3.81 15.26 -6.85
CA GLU A 272 -2.93 14.87 -5.76
C GLU A 272 -3.35 13.48 -5.29
N ALA A 273 -2.40 12.55 -5.17
CA ALA A 273 -2.69 11.21 -4.69
C ALA A 273 -1.54 10.63 -3.91
N ASP A 274 -1.85 9.94 -2.82
CA ASP A 274 -0.93 9.07 -2.10
C ASP A 274 -1.51 7.65 -2.13
N GLY A 275 -0.68 6.65 -2.34
CA GLY A 275 -1.14 5.27 -2.31
C GLY A 275 -0.11 4.29 -1.77
N VAL A 276 -0.62 3.11 -1.43
CA VAL A 276 0.13 1.99 -0.89
C VAL A 276 -0.34 0.71 -1.54
N PHE A 277 0.62 -0.18 -1.80
CA PHE A 277 0.34 -1.50 -2.30
C PHE A 277 1.16 -2.54 -1.54
N PHE A 278 0.65 -3.76 -1.55
CA PHE A 278 1.39 -4.93 -1.13
C PHE A 278 0.95 -6.14 -1.94
N GLY A 279 1.82 -7.14 -2.01
CA GLY A 279 1.53 -8.35 -2.75
C GLY A 279 2.48 -9.49 -2.45
N VAL A 280 2.09 -10.64 -2.95
CA VAL A 280 2.81 -11.90 -2.83
C VAL A 280 3.12 -12.42 -4.23
N HIS A 281 4.16 -13.24 -4.32
CA HIS A 281 4.45 -13.92 -5.57
C HIS A 281 3.32 -14.89 -5.94
N GLU A 282 2.90 -14.91 -7.22
CA GLU A 282 1.68 -15.57 -7.70
C GLU A 282 1.57 -17.06 -7.32
N HIS A 283 2.68 -17.79 -7.19
CA HIS A 283 2.63 -19.21 -6.77
C HIS A 283 2.08 -19.40 -5.35
N LEU A 284 2.14 -18.37 -4.48
CA LEU A 284 1.49 -18.39 -3.15
C LEU A 284 -0.04 -18.26 -3.22
N LEU A 285 -0.60 -17.87 -4.37
CA LEU A 285 -2.04 -17.71 -4.58
C LEU A 285 -2.71 -18.98 -5.15
N GLY A 286 -1.95 -20.07 -5.32
CA GLY A 286 -2.47 -21.35 -5.80
C GLY A 286 -2.84 -21.36 -7.29
N THR A 287 -2.33 -20.42 -8.08
CA THR A 287 -2.44 -20.47 -9.54
C THR A 287 -1.57 -21.61 -10.06
N SER A 288 -2.20 -22.63 -10.65
CA SER A 288 -1.52 -23.75 -11.30
C SER A 288 -0.83 -23.27 -12.59
N GLY A 289 0.28 -22.56 -12.44
CA GLY A 289 1.28 -22.36 -13.47
C GLY A 289 2.35 -23.44 -13.32
N ASN A 290 2.66 -24.12 -14.42
CA ASN A 290 3.71 -25.12 -14.50
C ASN A 290 5.04 -24.53 -13.95
N PRO A 291 5.82 -25.27 -13.14
CA PRO A 291 7.15 -24.81 -12.75
C PRO A 291 8.06 -24.87 -13.99
N ASP A 292 8.70 -23.75 -14.30
CA ASP A 292 9.96 -23.76 -15.05
C ASP A 292 11.12 -24.13 -14.10
#